data_AF-A0A0N0T315-F1
#
_entry.id   AF-A0A0N0T315-F1
#
_cell.length_a   1.000
_cell.length_b   1.000
_cell.length_c   1.000
_cell.angle_alpha   90.00
_cell.angle_beta   90.00
_cell.angle_gamma   90.00
#
_symmetry.space_group_name_H-M   'P 1'
#
loop_
_entity.id
_entity.type
_entity.pdbx_description
1 polymer ?
#
loop_
_entity_poly.entity_id
_entity_poly.type
_entity_poly.pdbx_seq_one_letter_code
_entity_poly.pdbx_strand_id
1 'polypeptide(L)'
;MRRKASLVLLACAVFCAALSPLMRWYAFPRLARIPANQYQDMVLEAKDATLLDYGTMQAKKVPKVTIVQTLKGNVEAAKKIEKTAGRPVVVWDSLSYVQGPDGKMVSRIPERYIFDAHSQAPVHATGEMVDGDPVTRTGIEFKWPFLTQKRDYEYFDAQTRTTSPIHYKGTQTFRGLKVYYFEQTIPWTKVPMPKTMPVQGITPESVAKTGTTRWYSTVRKFWVEPVTGAPVYGEELHKEELRGGTLLGGRASVTAFAGDVKMREDYIEHTVALVKHNRTLVLMLTSYVPWGSLILGLLLLALALYLEARSRRPEDPAPTERTEPEPVSA
;
A
#
# COMPACT_ATOMS: atom_id res chain seq x y z
N MET A 1 -16.59 50.56 9.87
CA MET A 1 -16.76 49.20 9.30
C MET A 1 -15.44 48.58 8.80
N ARG A 2 -14.53 49.34 8.15
CA ARG A 2 -13.29 48.82 7.55
C ARG A 2 -12.29 48.15 8.53
N ARG A 3 -12.15 48.67 9.76
CA ARG A 3 -11.31 48.04 10.81
C ARG A 3 -11.83 46.66 11.25
N LYS A 4 -13.15 46.50 11.45
CA LYS A 4 -13.75 45.20 11.80
C LYS A 4 -13.53 44.17 10.69
N ALA A 5 -13.67 44.58 9.42
CA ALA A 5 -13.40 43.73 8.27
C ALA A 5 -11.92 43.32 8.18
N SER A 6 -10.98 44.25 8.41
CA SER A 6 -9.54 43.94 8.45
C SER A 6 -9.19 42.89 9.53
N LEU A 7 -9.75 43.03 10.73
CA LEU A 7 -9.54 42.06 11.81
C LEU A 7 -10.10 40.68 11.49
N VAL A 8 -11.28 40.59 10.87
CA VAL A 8 -11.86 39.30 10.43
C VAL A 8 -10.96 38.64 9.39
N LEU A 9 -10.48 39.40 8.38
CA LEU A 9 -9.58 38.87 7.36
C LEU A 9 -8.25 38.40 7.96
N LEU A 10 -7.70 39.14 8.93
CA LEU A 10 -6.50 38.74 9.65
C LEU A 10 -6.72 37.44 10.43
N ALA A 11 -7.84 37.30 11.14
CA ALA A 11 -8.17 36.07 11.85
C ALA A 11 -8.30 34.86 10.89
N CYS A 12 -8.96 35.03 9.74
CA CYS A 12 -9.03 34.01 8.71
C CYS A 12 -7.65 33.67 8.12
N ALA A 13 -6.79 34.67 7.90
CA ALA A 13 -5.43 34.47 7.41
C ALA A 13 -4.60 33.62 8.38
N VAL A 14 -4.67 33.94 9.68
CA VAL A 14 -4.00 33.17 10.74
C VAL A 14 -4.54 31.74 10.81
N PHE A 15 -5.86 31.55 10.74
CA PHE A 15 -6.47 30.22 10.71
C PHE A 15 -5.96 29.39 9.52
N CYS A 16 -5.96 29.96 8.30
CA CYS A 16 -5.48 29.27 7.11
C CYS A 16 -3.99 28.94 7.19
N ALA A 17 -3.18 29.86 7.71
CA ALA A 17 -1.76 29.65 7.94
C ALA A 17 -1.49 28.53 8.94
N ALA A 18 -2.29 28.41 10.01
CA ALA A 18 -2.21 27.33 10.99
C ALA A 18 -2.71 25.98 10.43
N LEU A 19 -3.76 26.00 9.61
CA LEU A 19 -4.34 24.79 9.01
C LEU A 19 -3.35 24.05 8.10
N SER A 20 -2.50 24.79 7.38
CA SER A 20 -1.54 24.22 6.43
C SER A 20 -0.58 23.17 7.06
N PRO A 21 0.23 23.52 8.08
CA PRO A 21 1.10 22.57 8.76
C PRO A 21 0.31 21.51 9.55
N LEU A 22 -0.85 21.85 10.11
CA LEU A 22 -1.71 20.89 10.82
C LEU A 22 -2.18 19.76 9.91
N MET A 23 -2.58 20.04 8.67
CA MET A 23 -2.96 19.00 7.72
C MET A 23 -1.81 18.07 7.38
N ARG A 24 -0.64 18.64 7.07
CA ARG A 24 0.54 17.89 6.63
C ARG A 24 1.16 17.03 7.73
N TRP A 25 1.33 17.60 8.93
CA TRP A 25 2.15 16.99 10.00
C TRP A 25 1.35 16.45 11.16
N TYR A 26 0.11 16.92 11.37
CA TYR A 26 -0.75 16.39 12.44
C TYR A 26 -1.80 15.43 11.90
N ALA A 27 -2.61 15.85 10.92
CA ALA A 27 -3.73 15.06 10.43
C ALA A 27 -3.29 13.89 9.54
N PHE A 28 -2.40 14.12 8.56
CA PHE A 28 -1.97 13.06 7.64
C PHE A 28 -1.43 11.80 8.36
N PRO A 29 -0.48 11.88 9.32
CA PRO A 29 0.02 10.69 10.01
C PRO A 29 -1.02 9.95 10.86
N ARG A 30 -2.12 10.60 11.22
CA ARG A 30 -3.19 10.03 12.07
C ARG A 30 -4.37 9.50 11.28
N LEU A 31 -4.67 10.13 10.14
CA LEU A 31 -5.85 9.83 9.32
C LEU A 31 -5.53 8.90 8.15
N ALA A 32 -4.36 9.03 7.53
CA ALA A 32 -3.96 8.18 6.42
C ALA A 32 -3.47 6.82 6.94
N ARG A 33 -4.41 5.93 7.25
CA ARG A 33 -4.13 4.58 7.75
C ARG A 33 -5.01 3.55 7.08
N ILE A 34 -4.50 2.32 6.97
CA ILE A 34 -5.30 1.20 6.50
C ILE A 34 -6.39 0.86 7.54
N PRO A 35 -7.66 0.75 7.14
CA PRO A 35 -8.72 0.30 8.04
C PRO A 35 -8.52 -1.17 8.45
N ALA A 36 -8.64 -1.46 9.75
CA ALA A 36 -8.47 -2.82 10.28
C ALA A 36 -9.54 -3.83 9.80
N ASN A 37 -10.66 -3.35 9.25
CA ASN A 37 -11.77 -4.16 8.73
C ASN A 37 -11.75 -4.30 7.19
N GLN A 38 -10.68 -3.86 6.52
CA GLN A 38 -10.59 -3.94 5.07
C GLN A 38 -10.61 -5.40 4.61
N TYR A 39 -11.42 -5.69 3.59
CA TYR A 39 -11.37 -6.93 2.83
C TYR A 39 -10.99 -6.59 1.40
N GLN A 40 -10.04 -7.32 0.84
CA GLN A 40 -9.61 -7.17 -0.53
C GLN A 40 -9.36 -8.54 -1.12
N ASP A 41 -9.75 -8.74 -2.36
CA ASP A 41 -9.41 -9.90 -3.16
C ASP A 41 -8.71 -9.48 -4.45
N MET A 42 -7.94 -10.39 -5.00
CA MET A 42 -7.26 -10.25 -6.27
C MET A 42 -7.24 -11.60 -6.96
N VAL A 43 -7.55 -11.60 -8.25
CA VAL A 43 -7.37 -12.78 -9.10
C VAL A 43 -6.24 -12.52 -10.08
N LEU A 44 -5.30 -13.45 -10.14
CA LEU A 44 -4.25 -13.52 -11.13
C LEU A 44 -4.44 -14.77 -12.00
N GLU A 45 -4.01 -14.69 -13.24
CA GLU A 45 -4.11 -15.78 -14.21
C GLU A 45 -2.76 -15.99 -14.88
N ALA A 46 -2.38 -17.26 -15.05
CA ALA A 46 -1.29 -17.66 -15.92
C ALA A 46 -1.86 -18.44 -17.11
N LYS A 47 -1.74 -17.88 -18.31
CA LYS A 47 -2.14 -18.53 -19.56
C LYS A 47 -0.99 -19.37 -20.11
N ASP A 48 -1.32 -20.48 -20.77
CA ASP A 48 -0.35 -21.43 -21.35
C ASP A 48 0.72 -21.91 -20.36
N ALA A 49 0.29 -22.04 -19.10
CA ALA A 49 1.13 -22.43 -17.99
C ALA A 49 1.55 -23.91 -18.08
N THR A 50 2.60 -24.26 -17.37
CA THR A 50 2.97 -25.64 -17.10
C THR A 50 2.52 -25.98 -15.69
N LEU A 51 1.84 -27.10 -15.51
CA LEU A 51 1.40 -27.61 -14.21
C LEU A 51 1.69 -29.11 -14.12
N LEU A 52 2.13 -29.56 -12.95
CA LEU A 52 2.37 -30.97 -12.68
C LEU A 52 1.05 -31.74 -12.57
N ASP A 53 0.94 -32.81 -13.36
CA ASP A 53 -0.04 -33.85 -13.13
C ASP A 53 0.47 -34.75 -12.00
N TYR A 54 -0.16 -34.66 -10.83
CA TYR A 54 0.24 -35.41 -9.65
C TYR A 54 -0.06 -36.92 -9.73
N GLY A 55 -0.91 -37.36 -10.67
CA GLY A 55 -1.19 -38.78 -10.89
C GLY A 55 -0.07 -39.44 -11.69
N THR A 56 0.43 -38.75 -12.73
CA THR A 56 1.53 -39.28 -13.56
C THR A 56 2.91 -38.76 -13.16
N MET A 57 2.98 -37.79 -12.24
CA MET A 57 4.17 -37.01 -11.90
C MET A 57 4.85 -36.41 -13.14
N GLN A 58 4.07 -35.96 -14.13
CA GLN A 58 4.59 -35.34 -15.37
C GLN A 58 4.11 -33.91 -15.51
N ALA A 59 5.00 -33.02 -15.94
CA ALA A 59 4.66 -31.64 -16.24
C ALA A 59 3.83 -31.60 -17.54
N LYS A 60 2.67 -30.95 -17.50
CA LYS A 60 1.79 -30.78 -18.66
C LYS A 60 1.51 -29.30 -18.91
N LYS A 61 1.33 -28.95 -20.18
CA LYS A 61 0.79 -27.63 -20.55
C LYS A 61 -0.70 -27.59 -20.24
N VAL A 62 -1.13 -26.51 -19.61
CA VAL A 62 -2.53 -26.23 -19.29
C VAL A 62 -2.90 -24.85 -19.82
N PRO A 63 -4.14 -24.68 -20.30
CA PRO A 63 -4.54 -23.42 -20.94
C PRO A 63 -4.55 -22.25 -19.95
N LYS A 64 -4.91 -22.52 -18.68
CA LYS A 64 -4.99 -21.51 -17.64
C LYS A 64 -4.81 -22.10 -16.25
N VAL A 65 -4.10 -21.36 -15.40
CA VAL A 65 -4.09 -21.53 -13.94
C VAL A 65 -4.56 -20.21 -13.33
N THR A 66 -5.41 -20.30 -12.30
CA THR A 66 -5.96 -19.12 -11.61
C THR A 66 -5.41 -19.09 -10.20
N ILE A 67 -4.93 -17.94 -9.76
CA ILE A 67 -4.45 -17.70 -8.40
C ILE A 67 -5.36 -16.66 -7.79
N VAL A 68 -5.96 -17.01 -6.66
CA VAL A 68 -6.82 -16.08 -5.93
C VAL A 68 -6.15 -15.76 -4.61
N GLN A 69 -5.98 -14.47 -4.37
CA GLN A 69 -5.47 -13.93 -3.12
C GLN A 69 -6.58 -13.15 -2.43
N THR A 70 -6.80 -13.42 -1.15
CA THR A 70 -7.72 -12.64 -0.32
C THR A 70 -6.97 -12.10 0.88
N LEU A 71 -7.10 -10.81 1.17
CA LEU A 71 -6.58 -10.12 2.35
C LEU A 71 -7.77 -9.72 3.22
N LYS A 72 -7.92 -10.35 4.38
CA LYS A 72 -9.02 -10.06 5.31
C LYS A 72 -8.49 -9.43 6.60
N GLY A 73 -8.97 -8.23 6.89
CA GLY A 73 -8.78 -7.54 8.16
C GLY A 73 -9.33 -8.32 9.35
N ASN A 74 -8.48 -8.63 10.32
CA ASN A 74 -8.85 -9.23 11.59
C ASN A 74 -8.92 -8.14 12.69
N VAL A 75 -10.10 -7.53 12.81
CA VAL A 75 -10.35 -6.42 13.75
C VAL A 75 -10.11 -6.80 15.20
N GLU A 76 -10.46 -8.03 15.59
CA GLU A 76 -10.32 -8.50 16.96
C GLU A 76 -8.83 -8.66 17.32
N ALA A 77 -8.06 -9.33 16.47
CA ALA A 77 -6.62 -9.48 16.64
C ALA A 77 -5.91 -8.12 16.64
N ALA A 78 -6.28 -7.23 15.71
CA ALA A 78 -5.75 -5.87 15.65
C ALA A 78 -5.98 -5.13 16.98
N LYS A 79 -7.22 -5.06 17.48
CA LYS A 79 -7.52 -4.41 18.77
C LYS A 79 -6.76 -5.01 19.95
N LYS A 80 -6.52 -6.33 19.95
CA LYS A 80 -5.74 -6.99 21.00
C LYS A 80 -4.27 -6.58 20.96
N ILE A 81 -3.68 -6.58 19.77
CA ILE A 81 -2.26 -6.25 19.57
C ILE A 81 -2.00 -4.76 19.74
N GLU A 82 -2.91 -3.88 19.32
CA GLU A 82 -2.80 -2.42 19.50
C GLU A 82 -2.59 -2.05 20.98
N LYS A 83 -3.26 -2.75 21.91
CA LYS A 83 -3.12 -2.53 23.36
C LYS A 83 -1.70 -2.75 23.86
N THR A 84 -0.95 -3.68 23.26
CA THR A 84 0.44 -3.97 23.65
C THR A 84 1.45 -3.23 22.78
N ALA A 85 1.13 -2.97 21.51
CA ALA A 85 2.03 -2.33 20.55
C ALA A 85 2.10 -0.80 20.68
N GLY A 86 1.11 -0.17 21.33
CA GLY A 86 1.07 1.28 21.59
C GLY A 86 0.93 2.14 20.33
N ARG A 87 0.52 1.54 19.21
CA ARG A 87 0.37 2.19 17.89
C ARG A 87 -0.76 1.52 17.10
N PRO A 88 -1.32 2.17 16.05
CA PRO A 88 -2.34 1.56 15.19
C PRO A 88 -1.78 0.36 14.41
N VAL A 89 -2.43 -0.78 14.51
CA VAL A 89 -1.98 -2.04 13.88
C VAL A 89 -3.09 -2.62 13.02
N VAL A 90 -2.70 -3.16 11.87
CA VAL A 90 -3.56 -3.98 11.04
C VAL A 90 -3.06 -5.42 11.10
N VAL A 91 -4.01 -6.35 11.22
CA VAL A 91 -3.78 -7.78 11.09
C VAL A 91 -4.52 -8.23 9.83
N TRP A 92 -3.79 -8.74 8.85
CA TRP A 92 -4.35 -9.37 7.68
C TRP A 92 -4.20 -10.88 7.76
N ASP A 93 -5.35 -11.56 7.78
CA ASP A 93 -5.45 -12.97 7.47
C ASP A 93 -5.54 -13.09 5.94
N SER A 94 -4.41 -13.44 5.33
CA SER A 94 -4.27 -13.64 3.90
C SER A 94 -4.45 -15.12 3.54
N LEU A 95 -5.03 -15.37 2.37
CA LEU A 95 -5.11 -16.69 1.77
C LEU A 95 -4.76 -16.56 0.30
N SER A 96 -3.68 -17.20 -0.12
CA SER A 96 -3.36 -17.39 -1.54
C SER A 96 -3.65 -18.84 -1.90
N TYR A 97 -4.52 -19.08 -2.88
CA TYR A 97 -4.79 -20.43 -3.37
C TYR A 97 -4.75 -20.50 -4.89
N VAL A 98 -4.31 -21.65 -5.38
CA VAL A 98 -4.13 -21.93 -6.81
C VAL A 98 -5.24 -22.88 -7.25
N GLN A 99 -5.92 -22.54 -8.35
CA GLN A 99 -6.90 -23.37 -9.02
C GLN A 99 -6.35 -23.84 -10.38
N GLY A 100 -6.43 -25.14 -10.61
CA GLY A 100 -6.13 -25.75 -11.89
C GLY A 100 -7.16 -25.41 -12.96
N PRO A 101 -6.93 -25.85 -14.22
CA PRO A 101 -7.85 -25.62 -15.33
C PRO A 101 -9.23 -26.28 -15.13
N ASP A 102 -9.32 -27.30 -14.27
CA ASP A 102 -10.56 -28.00 -13.92
C ASP A 102 -11.31 -27.34 -12.75
N GLY A 103 -10.83 -26.19 -12.26
CA GLY A 103 -11.39 -25.47 -11.12
C GLY A 103 -11.08 -26.09 -9.76
N LYS A 104 -10.35 -27.21 -9.70
CA LYS A 104 -9.95 -27.82 -8.44
C LYS A 104 -8.80 -27.06 -7.81
N MET A 105 -8.81 -26.99 -6.48
CA MET A 105 -7.72 -26.41 -5.71
C MET A 105 -6.46 -27.28 -5.82
N VAL A 106 -5.35 -26.66 -6.21
CA VAL A 106 -4.02 -27.27 -6.28
C VAL A 106 -3.26 -27.05 -4.98
N SER A 107 -3.28 -25.82 -4.47
CA SER A 107 -2.60 -25.48 -3.23
C SER A 107 -3.30 -24.29 -2.57
N ARG A 108 -3.10 -24.16 -1.26
CA ARG A 108 -3.47 -22.97 -0.50
C ARG A 108 -2.42 -22.69 0.55
N ILE A 109 -2.12 -21.43 0.75
CA ILE A 109 -1.12 -20.95 1.70
C ILE A 109 -1.81 -19.84 2.50
N PRO A 110 -2.31 -20.15 3.71
CA PRO A 110 -2.79 -19.13 4.62
C PRO A 110 -1.61 -18.38 5.24
N GLU A 111 -1.83 -17.12 5.57
CA GLU A 111 -0.81 -16.26 6.13
C GLU A 111 -1.45 -15.28 7.11
N ARG A 112 -0.74 -14.96 8.19
CA ARG A 112 -1.09 -13.82 9.05
C ARG A 112 0.05 -12.82 9.04
N TYR A 113 -0.22 -11.64 8.49
CA TYR A 113 0.68 -10.50 8.50
C TYR A 113 0.17 -9.41 9.45
N ILE A 114 1.08 -8.83 10.23
CA ILE A 114 0.80 -7.86 11.26
C ILE A 114 1.71 -6.66 11.01
N PHE A 115 1.13 -5.48 10.84
CA PHE A 115 1.87 -4.29 10.42
C PHE A 115 1.26 -2.99 10.93
N ASP A 116 2.07 -1.94 10.97
CA ASP A 116 1.65 -0.61 11.36
C ASP A 116 0.75 0.01 10.28
N ALA A 117 -0.43 0.48 10.68
CA ALA A 117 -1.49 0.90 9.76
C ALA A 117 -1.11 2.10 8.88
N HIS A 118 -0.10 2.89 9.27
CA HIS A 118 0.36 4.06 8.52
C HIS A 118 1.67 3.75 7.77
N SER A 119 2.73 3.40 8.49
CA SER A 119 4.07 3.22 7.94
C SER A 119 4.25 1.96 7.11
N GLN A 120 3.35 0.96 7.26
CA GLN A 120 3.46 -0.36 6.64
C GLN A 120 4.65 -1.19 7.12
N ALA A 121 5.30 -0.79 8.21
CA ALA A 121 6.35 -1.59 8.82
C ALA A 121 5.76 -2.82 9.52
N PRO A 122 6.41 -4.00 9.44
CA PRO A 122 6.03 -5.16 10.23
C PRO A 122 5.96 -4.85 11.72
N VAL A 123 5.01 -5.48 12.41
CA VAL A 123 4.86 -5.46 13.85
C VAL A 123 4.89 -6.89 14.36
N HIS A 124 5.98 -7.26 15.02
CA HIS A 124 6.17 -8.62 15.52
C HIS A 124 5.31 -8.87 16.75
N ALA A 125 4.27 -9.67 16.56
CA ALA A 125 3.33 -10.04 17.60
C ALA A 125 2.90 -11.50 17.43
N THR A 126 2.33 -12.08 18.48
CA THR A 126 1.89 -13.47 18.49
C THR A 126 0.90 -13.75 17.37
N GLY A 127 1.13 -14.85 16.65
CA GLY A 127 0.26 -15.34 15.58
C GLY A 127 0.74 -14.98 14.17
N GLU A 128 1.79 -14.17 14.03
CA GLU A 128 2.48 -13.97 12.75
C GLU A 128 2.93 -15.33 12.17
N MET A 129 2.47 -15.68 10.97
CA MET A 129 2.72 -17.01 10.39
C MET A 129 2.62 -17.04 8.86
N VAL A 130 3.23 -18.06 8.26
CA VAL A 130 3.01 -18.48 6.87
C VAL A 130 2.75 -19.98 6.87
N ASP A 131 1.63 -20.40 6.28
CA ASP A 131 1.18 -21.79 6.25
C ASP A 131 1.16 -22.43 7.64
N GLY A 132 0.77 -21.65 8.66
CA GLY A 132 0.77 -22.05 10.07
C GLY A 132 2.15 -22.19 10.73
N ASP A 133 3.25 -21.95 10.01
CA ASP A 133 4.58 -21.87 10.62
C ASP A 133 4.83 -20.44 11.10
N PRO A 134 5.25 -20.24 12.38
CA PRO A 134 5.61 -18.92 12.87
C PRO A 134 6.76 -18.32 12.04
N VAL A 135 6.65 -17.03 11.71
CA VAL A 135 7.71 -16.29 11.02
C VAL A 135 7.90 -14.92 11.65
N THR A 136 9.06 -14.34 11.43
CA THR A 136 9.35 -12.93 11.73
C THR A 136 9.70 -12.25 10.42
N ARG A 137 8.93 -11.24 10.02
CA ARG A 137 9.16 -10.54 8.75
C ARG A 137 10.15 -9.40 8.88
N THR A 138 10.84 -9.09 7.79
CA THR A 138 11.54 -7.81 7.64
C THR A 138 11.13 -7.21 6.30
N GLY A 139 10.90 -5.90 6.26
CA GLY A 139 10.43 -5.25 5.04
C GLY A 139 8.91 -5.36 4.84
N ILE A 140 8.46 -4.84 3.71
CA ILE A 140 7.04 -4.81 3.32
C ILE A 140 6.64 -6.12 2.63
N GLU A 141 5.34 -6.35 2.45
CA GLU A 141 4.82 -7.49 1.70
C GLU A 141 3.69 -7.07 0.75
N PHE A 142 2.52 -6.71 1.26
CA PHE A 142 1.39 -6.41 0.37
C PHE A 142 1.33 -4.97 -0.15
N LYS A 143 2.01 -4.02 0.53
CA LYS A 143 1.83 -2.59 0.26
C LYS A 143 3.06 -1.75 0.64
N TRP A 144 3.37 -0.74 -0.17
CA TRP A 144 4.40 0.25 0.13
C TRP A 144 3.90 1.32 1.11
N PRO A 145 4.80 2.01 1.84
CA PRO A 145 4.42 3.14 2.68
C PRO A 145 3.74 4.25 1.88
N PHE A 146 2.84 5.00 2.54
CA PHE A 146 2.33 6.26 1.97
C PHE A 146 3.48 7.18 1.59
N LEU A 147 3.29 7.98 0.53
CA LEU A 147 4.35 8.83 -0.02
C LEU A 147 5.62 8.01 -0.32
N THR A 148 5.41 6.90 -1.03
CA THR A 148 6.46 5.98 -1.45
C THR A 148 7.59 6.75 -2.11
N GLN A 149 8.83 6.39 -1.76
CA GLN A 149 10.04 7.04 -2.23
C GLN A 149 10.65 6.24 -3.39
N LYS A 150 11.44 6.93 -4.22
CA LYS A 150 12.18 6.32 -5.34
C LYS A 150 13.47 5.67 -4.84
N ARG A 151 13.32 4.56 -4.11
CA ARG A 151 14.42 3.79 -3.55
C ARG A 151 14.05 2.32 -3.47
N ASP A 152 15.03 1.50 -3.20
CA ASP A 152 14.80 0.09 -2.92
C ASP A 152 14.17 -0.09 -1.54
N TYR A 153 13.42 -1.18 -1.40
CA TYR A 153 12.78 -1.59 -0.16
C TYR A 153 13.13 -3.03 0.15
N GLU A 154 13.17 -3.38 1.44
CA GLU A 154 13.14 -4.78 1.83
C GLU A 154 11.73 -5.34 1.58
N TYR A 155 11.64 -6.52 0.97
CA TYR A 155 10.38 -7.17 0.66
C TYR A 155 10.42 -8.63 1.11
N PHE A 156 9.45 -9.03 1.93
CA PHE A 156 9.32 -10.38 2.44
C PHE A 156 8.64 -11.29 1.42
N ASP A 157 9.20 -12.47 1.17
CA ASP A 157 8.60 -13.50 0.33
C ASP A 157 8.08 -14.66 1.19
N ALA A 158 6.78 -14.88 1.16
CA ALA A 158 6.13 -15.94 1.93
C ALA A 158 6.59 -17.37 1.54
N GLN A 159 7.00 -17.62 0.29
CA GLN A 159 7.42 -18.96 -0.14
C GLN A 159 8.79 -19.32 0.44
N THR A 160 9.75 -18.39 0.36
CA THR A 160 11.08 -18.59 0.94
C THR A 160 11.12 -18.34 2.44
N ARG A 161 10.15 -17.59 2.97
CA ARG A 161 10.11 -17.07 4.34
C ARG A 161 11.33 -16.23 4.68
N THR A 162 11.84 -15.54 3.66
CA THR A 162 13.00 -14.66 3.76
C THR A 162 12.68 -13.30 3.16
N THR A 163 13.51 -12.33 3.52
CA THR A 163 13.46 -10.99 2.96
C THR A 163 14.55 -10.84 1.92
N SER A 164 14.25 -10.13 0.84
CA SER A 164 15.24 -9.70 -0.15
C SER A 164 14.86 -8.32 -0.69
N PRO A 165 15.81 -7.52 -1.19
CA PRO A 165 15.50 -6.21 -1.73
C PRO A 165 14.58 -6.31 -2.94
N ILE A 166 13.60 -5.42 -3.01
CA ILE A 166 12.83 -5.11 -4.21
C ILE A 166 13.28 -3.76 -4.74
N HIS A 167 13.72 -3.75 -5.99
CA HIS A 167 14.44 -2.61 -6.57
C HIS A 167 13.50 -1.64 -7.26
N TYR A 168 13.69 -0.34 -7.03
CA TYR A 168 13.04 0.69 -7.84
C TYR A 168 13.71 0.75 -9.22
N LYS A 169 12.91 0.53 -10.27
CA LYS A 169 13.39 0.44 -11.65
C LYS A 169 12.99 1.64 -12.51
N GLY A 170 12.15 2.55 -11.99
CA GLY A 170 11.79 3.77 -12.71
C GLY A 170 10.38 4.25 -12.42
N THR A 171 10.02 5.36 -13.06
CA THR A 171 8.66 5.91 -13.05
C THR A 171 8.06 5.77 -14.43
N GLN A 172 6.82 5.30 -14.51
CA GLN A 172 6.10 5.18 -15.78
C GLN A 172 4.62 5.53 -15.63
N THR A 173 3.92 5.62 -16.76
CA THR A 173 2.47 5.81 -16.78
C THR A 173 1.79 4.46 -16.99
N PHE A 174 0.85 4.12 -16.12
CA PHE A 174 0.05 2.90 -16.21
C PHE A 174 -1.44 3.25 -16.03
N ARG A 175 -2.26 2.98 -17.04
CA ARG A 175 -3.72 3.30 -17.06
C ARG A 175 -4.06 4.71 -16.56
N GLY A 176 -3.25 5.69 -16.98
CA GLY A 176 -3.40 7.11 -16.63
C GLY A 176 -2.90 7.50 -15.24
N LEU A 177 -2.25 6.60 -14.51
CA LEU A 177 -1.56 6.89 -13.25
C LEU A 177 -0.04 6.96 -13.46
N LYS A 178 0.60 7.92 -12.82
CA LYS A 178 2.06 7.93 -12.66
C LYS A 178 2.42 6.96 -11.53
N VAL A 179 3.14 5.90 -11.87
CA VAL A 179 3.48 4.80 -10.96
C VAL A 179 4.98 4.58 -10.90
N TYR A 180 5.44 4.05 -9.77
CA TYR A 180 6.80 3.56 -9.59
C TYR A 180 6.83 2.08 -9.91
N TYR A 181 7.80 1.68 -10.73
CA TYR A 181 8.00 0.30 -11.14
C TYR A 181 9.04 -0.34 -10.23
N PHE A 182 8.68 -1.49 -9.68
CA PHE A 182 9.48 -2.25 -8.72
C PHE A 182 9.67 -3.67 -9.20
N GLU A 183 10.88 -4.21 -9.03
CA GLU A 183 11.20 -5.58 -9.45
C GLU A 183 12.08 -6.30 -8.42
N GLN A 184 11.69 -7.52 -8.07
CA GLN A 184 12.44 -8.43 -7.19
C GLN A 184 12.67 -9.74 -7.93
N THR A 185 13.89 -10.27 -7.85
CA THR A 185 14.21 -11.60 -8.35
C THR A 185 14.57 -12.50 -7.18
N ILE A 186 13.83 -13.60 -7.03
CA ILE A 186 14.17 -14.67 -6.10
C ILE A 186 14.86 -15.78 -6.89
N PRO A 187 16.17 -16.01 -6.68
CA PRO A 187 16.86 -17.12 -7.33
C PRO A 187 16.30 -18.45 -6.85
N TRP A 188 16.61 -19.54 -7.57
CA TRP A 188 16.19 -20.87 -7.17
C TRP A 188 16.52 -21.17 -5.71
N THR A 189 15.47 -21.25 -4.91
CA THR A 189 15.56 -21.41 -3.46
C THR A 189 14.76 -22.63 -3.06
N LYS A 190 15.34 -23.46 -2.19
CA LYS A 190 14.63 -24.59 -1.60
C LYS A 190 13.57 -24.05 -0.64
N VAL A 191 12.32 -24.46 -0.83
CA VAL A 191 11.17 -24.02 -0.05
C VAL A 191 10.46 -25.22 0.58
N PRO A 192 9.75 -25.03 1.71
CA PRO A 192 8.96 -26.08 2.34
C PRO A 192 7.83 -26.55 1.42
N MET A 193 7.39 -27.80 1.58
CA MET A 193 6.16 -28.27 0.96
C MET A 193 4.95 -27.58 1.60
N PRO A 194 3.85 -27.35 0.87
CA PRO A 194 2.67 -26.72 1.43
C PRO A 194 1.97 -27.73 2.36
N LYS A 195 1.45 -27.29 3.51
CA LYS A 195 0.74 -28.18 4.44
C LYS A 195 -0.52 -28.76 3.84
N THR A 196 -1.22 -27.98 2.99
CA THR A 196 -2.29 -28.50 2.15
C THR A 196 -1.71 -29.00 0.83
N MET A 197 -1.67 -30.33 0.67
CA MET A 197 -1.22 -30.99 -0.56
C MET A 197 -2.38 -31.16 -1.57
N PRO A 198 -2.09 -31.11 -2.89
CA PRO A 198 -3.08 -31.31 -3.96
C PRO A 198 -3.66 -32.73 -4.03
N VAL A 199 -2.93 -33.73 -3.53
CA VAL A 199 -3.34 -35.14 -3.57
C VAL A 199 -3.79 -35.57 -2.18
N GLN A 200 -5.03 -36.06 -2.09
CA GLN A 200 -5.57 -36.59 -0.84
C GLN A 200 -4.72 -37.75 -0.33
N GLY A 201 -4.37 -37.70 0.96
CA GLY A 201 -3.55 -38.74 1.62
C GLY A 201 -2.04 -38.55 1.47
N ILE A 202 -1.57 -37.62 0.64
CA ILE A 202 -0.16 -37.22 0.59
C ILE A 202 0.06 -36.08 1.58
N THR A 203 1.08 -36.20 2.43
CA THR A 203 1.47 -35.15 3.39
C THR A 203 2.86 -34.60 3.05
N PRO A 204 3.21 -33.40 3.52
CA PRO A 204 4.58 -32.88 3.42
C PRO A 204 5.63 -33.87 3.93
N GLU A 205 5.34 -34.56 5.03
CA GLU A 205 6.24 -35.53 5.66
C GLU A 205 6.39 -36.79 4.81
N SER A 206 5.31 -37.26 4.17
CA SER A 206 5.41 -38.41 3.26
C SER A 206 6.26 -38.07 2.04
N VAL A 207 6.14 -36.86 1.50
CA VAL A 207 7.00 -36.41 0.39
C VAL A 207 8.45 -36.26 0.86
N ALA A 208 8.69 -35.67 2.03
CA ALA A 208 10.04 -35.51 2.57
C ALA A 208 10.78 -36.86 2.74
N LYS A 209 10.07 -37.92 3.15
CA LYS A 209 10.61 -39.29 3.26
C LYS A 209 11.11 -39.86 1.93
N THR A 210 10.62 -39.37 0.79
CA THR A 210 11.11 -39.78 -0.53
C THR A 210 12.44 -39.12 -0.91
N GLY A 211 12.89 -38.12 -0.13
CA GLY A 211 14.04 -37.27 -0.46
C GLY A 211 13.74 -36.18 -1.49
N THR A 212 12.51 -36.09 -1.99
CA THR A 212 12.10 -35.05 -2.93
C THR A 212 11.90 -33.70 -2.24
N THR A 213 12.46 -32.65 -2.84
CA THR A 213 12.45 -31.28 -2.31
C THR A 213 11.73 -30.34 -3.26
N ARG A 214 11.09 -29.27 -2.73
CA ARG A 214 10.46 -28.22 -3.54
C ARG A 214 11.41 -27.05 -3.68
N TRP A 215 11.49 -26.52 -4.90
CA TRP A 215 12.29 -25.37 -5.24
C TRP A 215 11.41 -24.35 -5.93
N TYR A 216 11.68 -23.08 -5.67
CA TYR A 216 10.91 -21.95 -6.15
C TYR A 216 11.84 -20.86 -6.66
N SER A 217 11.42 -20.18 -7.71
CA SER A 217 12.05 -18.96 -8.23
C SER A 217 10.95 -18.08 -8.82
N THR A 218 11.06 -16.77 -8.60
CA THR A 218 10.14 -15.80 -9.21
C THR A 218 10.88 -14.55 -9.64
N VAL A 219 10.36 -13.89 -10.66
CA VAL A 219 10.60 -12.46 -10.89
C VAL A 219 9.28 -11.75 -10.65
N ARG A 220 9.21 -11.00 -9.55
CA ARG A 220 8.04 -10.27 -9.11
C ARG A 220 8.13 -8.82 -9.54
N LYS A 221 7.06 -8.31 -10.12
CA LYS A 221 6.97 -6.96 -10.69
C LYS A 221 5.74 -6.24 -10.15
N PHE A 222 5.92 -4.99 -9.73
CA PHE A 222 4.82 -4.16 -9.24
C PHE A 222 4.83 -2.75 -9.83
N TRP A 223 3.62 -2.24 -10.03
CA TRP A 223 3.35 -0.86 -10.40
C TRP A 223 2.65 -0.21 -9.22
N VAL A 224 3.34 0.72 -8.56
CA VAL A 224 2.91 1.30 -7.29
C VAL A 224 2.56 2.77 -7.48
N GLU A 225 1.35 3.16 -7.09
CA GLU A 225 0.99 4.59 -7.08
C GLU A 225 1.68 5.27 -5.88
N PRO A 226 2.51 6.30 -6.10
CA PRO A 226 3.46 6.74 -5.09
C PRO A 226 2.83 7.54 -3.94
N VAL A 227 1.67 8.17 -4.13
CA VAL A 227 1.04 8.96 -3.06
C VAL A 227 0.44 8.03 -2.00
N THR A 228 -0.34 7.07 -2.46
CA THR A 228 -1.00 6.08 -1.60
C THR A 228 -0.03 4.99 -1.17
N GLY A 229 0.94 4.63 -2.02
CA GLY A 229 1.80 3.45 -1.88
C GLY A 229 1.09 2.13 -2.20
N ALA A 230 -0.05 2.16 -2.87
CA ALA A 230 -0.81 0.96 -3.24
C ALA A 230 -0.30 0.39 -4.57
N PRO A 231 -0.07 -0.93 -4.68
CA PRO A 231 0.11 -1.59 -5.97
C PRO A 231 -1.18 -1.51 -6.78
N VAL A 232 -1.10 -1.03 -8.02
CA VAL A 232 -2.23 -0.99 -8.96
C VAL A 232 -2.18 -2.14 -9.98
N TYR A 233 -1.03 -2.80 -10.10
CA TYR A 233 -0.82 -3.99 -10.91
C TYR A 233 0.35 -4.80 -10.35
N GLY A 234 0.26 -6.12 -10.49
CA GLY A 234 1.27 -7.09 -10.11
C GLY A 234 1.38 -8.19 -11.16
N GLU A 235 2.62 -8.61 -11.42
CA GLU A 235 2.95 -9.71 -12.34
C GLU A 235 4.10 -10.52 -11.77
N GLU A 236 4.05 -11.84 -11.93
CA GLU A 236 5.09 -12.75 -11.48
C GLU A 236 5.46 -13.78 -12.57
N LEU A 237 6.75 -13.85 -12.91
CA LEU A 237 7.32 -14.96 -13.67
C LEU A 237 7.69 -16.08 -12.69
N HIS A 238 6.70 -16.91 -12.36
CA HIS A 238 6.80 -17.87 -11.27
C HIS A 238 7.17 -19.26 -11.79
N LYS A 239 8.13 -19.90 -11.12
CA LYS A 239 8.58 -21.26 -11.42
C LYS A 239 8.75 -22.07 -10.14
N GLU A 240 8.27 -23.30 -10.16
CA GLU A 240 8.45 -24.30 -9.12
C GLU A 240 8.91 -25.62 -9.71
N GLU A 241 9.77 -26.31 -8.98
CA GLU A 241 10.27 -27.63 -9.31
C GLU A 241 10.24 -28.55 -8.10
N LEU A 242 9.94 -29.82 -8.35
CA LEU A 242 10.29 -30.91 -7.45
C LEU A 242 11.65 -31.45 -7.89
N ARG A 243 12.58 -31.61 -6.95
CA ARG A 243 13.96 -32.06 -7.22
C ARG A 243 14.37 -33.21 -6.34
N GLY A 244 15.03 -34.19 -6.95
CA GLY A 244 15.59 -35.38 -6.30
C GLY A 244 14.54 -36.34 -5.73
N GLY A 245 15.03 -37.40 -5.09
CA GLY A 245 14.21 -38.38 -4.39
C GLY A 245 13.54 -39.42 -5.28
N THR A 246 12.94 -40.43 -4.63
CA THR A 246 12.32 -41.58 -5.31
C THR A 246 10.97 -41.27 -5.94
N LEU A 247 10.28 -40.21 -5.49
CA LEU A 247 8.98 -39.78 -6.03
C LEU A 247 9.03 -39.45 -7.53
N LEU A 248 10.20 -39.05 -8.02
CA LEU A 248 10.41 -38.65 -9.41
C LEU A 248 10.77 -39.82 -10.33
N GLY A 249 10.86 -41.05 -9.83
CA GLY A 249 11.18 -42.23 -10.63
C GLY A 249 12.55 -42.15 -11.30
N GLY A 250 13.56 -41.66 -10.58
CA GLY A 250 14.94 -41.52 -11.06
C GLY A 250 15.24 -40.24 -11.85
N ARG A 251 14.23 -39.40 -12.14
CA ARG A 251 14.46 -38.07 -12.73
C ARG A 251 15.10 -37.13 -11.71
N ALA A 252 16.03 -36.29 -12.16
CA ALA A 252 16.68 -35.29 -11.31
C ALA A 252 15.69 -34.20 -10.84
N SER A 253 14.78 -33.77 -11.71
CA SER A 253 13.75 -32.78 -11.40
C SER A 253 12.52 -32.92 -12.30
N VAL A 254 11.42 -32.30 -11.87
CA VAL A 254 10.22 -32.06 -12.68
C VAL A 254 9.63 -30.69 -12.32
N THR A 255 9.15 -29.96 -13.34
CA THR A 255 8.45 -28.69 -13.12
C THR A 255 7.11 -28.94 -12.43
N ALA A 256 6.95 -28.36 -11.24
CA ALA A 256 5.69 -28.38 -10.48
C ALA A 256 4.70 -27.34 -11.06
N PHE A 257 5.21 -26.14 -11.32
CA PHE A 257 4.47 -25.07 -11.97
C PHE A 257 5.44 -24.13 -12.71
N ALA A 258 5.05 -23.61 -13.86
CA ALA A 258 5.75 -22.51 -14.50
C ALA A 258 4.75 -21.67 -15.29
N GLY A 259 4.72 -20.36 -15.04
CA GLY A 259 3.78 -19.47 -15.72
C GLY A 259 4.13 -18.00 -15.54
N ASP A 260 3.62 -17.20 -16.48
CA ASP A 260 3.58 -15.75 -16.37
C ASP A 260 2.23 -15.36 -15.74
N VAL A 261 2.26 -15.14 -14.43
CA VAL A 261 1.09 -14.87 -13.59
C VAL A 261 0.79 -13.38 -13.64
N LYS A 262 -0.37 -13.01 -14.17
CA LYS A 262 -0.79 -11.62 -14.33
C LYS A 262 -2.11 -11.36 -13.64
N MET A 263 -2.22 -10.21 -12.98
CA MET A 263 -3.50 -9.76 -12.44
C MET A 263 -4.56 -9.66 -13.54
N ARG A 264 -5.78 -10.12 -13.24
CA ARG A 264 -6.90 -10.12 -14.19
C ARG A 264 -7.42 -8.70 -14.41
N GLU A 265 -7.83 -8.39 -15.64
CA GLU A 265 -8.11 -7.01 -16.08
C GLU A 265 -9.20 -6.31 -15.27
N ASP A 266 -10.28 -6.99 -14.91
CA ASP A 266 -11.36 -6.43 -14.09
C ASP A 266 -10.87 -6.00 -12.69
N TYR A 267 -9.97 -6.76 -12.09
CA TYR A 267 -9.31 -6.37 -10.84
C TYR A 267 -8.36 -5.19 -11.04
N ILE A 268 -7.66 -5.11 -12.19
CA ILE A 268 -6.80 -3.96 -12.51
C ILE A 268 -7.65 -2.69 -12.58
N GLU A 269 -8.75 -2.71 -13.35
CA GLU A 269 -9.65 -1.56 -13.49
C GLU A 269 -10.21 -1.11 -12.14
N HIS A 270 -10.73 -2.06 -11.35
CA HIS A 270 -11.24 -1.78 -10.00
C HIS A 270 -10.17 -1.18 -9.09
N THR A 271 -8.97 -1.77 -9.06
CA THR A 271 -7.87 -1.32 -8.19
C THR A 271 -7.38 0.06 -8.61
N VAL A 272 -7.23 0.33 -9.91
CA VAL A 272 -6.86 1.65 -10.44
C VAL A 272 -7.90 2.71 -10.05
N ALA A 273 -9.19 2.41 -10.14
CA ALA A 273 -10.26 3.33 -9.74
C ALA A 273 -10.22 3.64 -8.23
N LEU A 274 -10.10 2.60 -7.41
CA LEU A 274 -9.98 2.73 -5.95
C LEU A 274 -8.75 3.56 -5.55
N VAL A 275 -7.60 3.29 -6.17
CA VAL A 275 -6.35 4.01 -5.89
C VAL A 275 -6.43 5.47 -6.34
N LYS A 276 -7.08 5.78 -7.47
CA LYS A 276 -7.34 7.18 -7.89
C LYS A 276 -8.17 7.94 -6.87
N HIS A 277 -9.20 7.31 -6.32
CA HIS A 277 -10.04 7.90 -5.27
C HIS A 277 -9.21 8.17 -4.00
N ASN A 278 -8.53 7.14 -3.48
CA ASN A 278 -7.72 7.25 -2.26
C ASN A 278 -6.56 8.23 -2.40
N ARG A 279 -5.93 8.29 -3.58
CA ARG A 279 -4.90 9.27 -3.91
C ARG A 279 -5.40 10.70 -3.70
N THR A 280 -6.62 11.00 -4.13
CA THR A 280 -7.21 12.34 -3.95
C THR A 280 -7.34 12.70 -2.48
N LEU A 281 -7.80 11.76 -1.64
CA LEU A 281 -7.92 11.96 -0.20
C LEU A 281 -6.55 12.20 0.45
N VAL A 282 -5.53 11.42 0.08
CA VAL A 282 -4.18 11.61 0.60
C VAL A 282 -3.58 12.94 0.13
N LEU A 283 -3.82 13.35 -1.13
CA LEU A 283 -3.38 14.65 -1.63
C LEU A 283 -4.09 15.82 -0.96
N MET A 284 -5.37 15.68 -0.57
CA MET A 284 -6.05 16.70 0.24
C MET A 284 -5.28 16.98 1.52
N LEU A 285 -4.84 15.93 2.23
CA LEU A 285 -4.11 16.06 3.50
C LEU A 285 -2.66 16.52 3.32
N THR A 286 -2.02 16.14 2.20
CA THR A 286 -0.57 16.32 2.02
C THR A 286 -0.18 17.49 1.12
N SER A 287 -1.09 17.96 0.27
CA SER A 287 -0.79 18.95 -0.77
C SER A 287 -1.91 19.97 -0.96
N TYR A 288 -3.12 19.57 -1.36
CA TYR A 288 -4.16 20.51 -1.80
C TYR A 288 -4.64 21.43 -0.69
N VAL A 289 -5.03 20.91 0.48
CA VAL A 289 -5.44 21.75 1.61
C VAL A 289 -4.24 22.51 2.20
N PRO A 290 -3.06 21.89 2.42
CA PRO A 290 -1.88 22.63 2.88
C PRO A 290 -1.51 23.83 2.02
N TRP A 291 -1.34 23.64 0.71
CA TRP A 291 -0.94 24.71 -0.20
C TRP A 291 -2.07 25.71 -0.45
N GLY A 292 -3.31 25.22 -0.62
CA GLY A 292 -4.47 26.08 -0.79
C GLY A 292 -4.68 27.01 0.42
N SER A 293 -4.57 26.48 1.64
CA SER A 293 -4.70 27.26 2.87
C SER A 293 -3.53 28.25 3.03
N LEU A 294 -2.31 27.86 2.67
CA LEU A 294 -1.16 28.76 2.74
C LEU A 294 -1.31 29.96 1.78
N ILE A 295 -1.64 29.69 0.52
CA ILE A 295 -1.83 30.75 -0.50
C ILE A 295 -3.01 31.65 -0.10
N LEU A 296 -4.14 31.07 0.28
CA LEU A 296 -5.30 31.84 0.72
C LEU A 296 -4.98 32.69 1.94
N GLY A 297 -4.25 32.14 2.92
CA GLY A 297 -3.81 32.88 4.09
C GLY A 297 -2.94 34.09 3.74
N LEU A 298 -2.00 33.94 2.82
CA LEU A 298 -1.16 35.06 2.34
C LEU A 298 -1.97 36.15 1.62
N LEU A 299 -2.93 35.75 0.77
CA LEU A 299 -3.81 36.70 0.08
C LEU A 299 -4.71 37.47 1.06
N LEU A 300 -5.29 36.77 2.04
CA LEU A 300 -6.10 37.39 3.07
C LEU A 300 -5.29 38.33 3.95
N LEU A 301 -4.05 37.96 4.30
CA LEU A 301 -3.14 38.81 5.05
C LEU A 301 -2.79 40.08 4.27
N ALA A 302 -2.43 39.96 3.00
CA ALA A 302 -2.13 41.10 2.15
C ALA A 302 -3.33 42.06 2.02
N LEU A 303 -4.54 41.50 1.87
CA LEU A 303 -5.77 42.29 1.80
C LEU A 303 -6.09 42.98 3.14
N ALA A 304 -5.89 42.30 4.28
CA ALA A 304 -6.07 42.89 5.60
C ALA A 304 -5.13 44.09 5.81
N LEU A 305 -3.84 43.91 5.50
CA LEU A 305 -2.83 44.98 5.58
C LEU A 305 -3.15 46.15 4.65
N TYR A 306 -3.61 45.86 3.43
CA TYR A 306 -4.02 46.87 2.47
C TYR A 306 -5.22 47.70 2.95
N LEU A 307 -6.25 47.05 3.49
CA LEU A 307 -7.43 47.73 4.05
C LEU A 307 -7.07 48.56 5.27
N GLU A 308 -6.19 48.05 6.13
CA GLU A 308 -5.67 48.79 7.27
C GLU A 308 -4.90 50.03 6.83
N ALA A 309 -3.99 49.91 5.85
CA ALA A 309 -3.23 51.03 5.30
C ALA A 309 -4.15 52.09 4.66
N ARG A 310 -5.19 51.68 3.93
CA ARG A 310 -6.18 52.61 3.37
C ARG A 310 -7.04 53.30 4.44
N SER A 311 -7.23 52.68 5.60
CA SER A 311 -8.00 53.28 6.70
C SER A 311 -7.20 54.33 7.49
N ARG A 312 -5.88 54.38 7.31
CA ARG A 312 -4.97 55.32 7.98
C ARG A 312 -4.66 56.57 7.14
N ARG A 313 -5.27 56.76 5.97
CA ARG A 313 -5.16 58.04 5.24
C ARG A 313 -5.81 59.14 6.08
N PRO A 314 -5.16 60.33 6.24
CA PRO A 314 -5.73 61.42 7.01
C PRO A 314 -7.07 61.82 6.39
N GLU A 315 -8.11 61.99 7.21
CA GLU A 315 -9.24 62.83 6.81
C GLU A 315 -8.71 64.24 6.54
N ASP A 316 -9.22 64.90 5.50
CA ASP A 316 -8.94 66.32 5.26
C ASP A 316 -9.17 67.11 6.56
N PRO A 317 -8.28 68.06 6.92
CA PRO A 317 -8.47 68.85 8.13
C PRO A 317 -9.83 69.53 8.08
N ALA A 318 -10.62 69.35 9.14
CA ALA A 318 -11.91 70.02 9.31
C ALA A 318 -11.72 71.54 9.10
N PRO A 319 -12.62 72.22 8.37
CA PRO A 319 -12.50 73.66 8.17
C PRO A 319 -12.43 74.36 9.52
N THR A 320 -11.37 75.12 9.76
CA THR A 320 -11.17 75.88 10.98
C THR A 320 -12.36 76.83 11.17
N GLU A 321 -13.10 76.65 12.27
CA GLU A 321 -14.16 77.56 12.67
C GLU A 321 -13.54 78.95 12.86
N ARG A 322 -13.99 79.95 12.07
CA ARG A 322 -13.54 81.33 12.22
C ARG A 322 -14.05 81.83 13.57
N THR A 323 -13.13 82.01 14.52
CA THR A 323 -13.40 82.73 15.76
C THR A 323 -13.81 84.16 15.41
N GLU A 324 -15.07 84.50 15.69
CA GLU A 324 -15.60 85.85 15.54
C GLU A 324 -14.93 86.75 16.60
N PRO A 325 -14.42 87.95 16.25
CA PRO A 325 -13.69 88.78 17.20
C PRO A 325 -14.63 89.33 18.30
N GLU A 326 -14.18 89.20 19.55
CA GLU A 326 -14.86 89.67 20.75
C GLU A 326 -14.99 91.21 20.72
N PRO A 327 -16.19 91.79 21.00
CA PRO A 327 -16.36 93.23 20.99
C PRO A 327 -15.69 93.88 22.21
N VAL A 328 -14.77 94.80 21.93
CA VAL A 328 -14.14 95.67 22.93
C VAL A 328 -15.19 96.68 23.43
N SER A 329 -15.51 96.66 24.73
CA SER A 329 -16.31 97.73 25.35
C SER A 329 -15.40 98.87 25.81
N ALA A 330 -15.87 100.09 25.57
CA ALA A 330 -15.19 101.37 25.79
C ALA A 330 -15.12 101.80 27.26
#